data_AF-A0A800DJJ0-F1
#
_entry.id   AF-A0A800DJJ0-F1
#
_cell.length_a   1.000
_cell.length_b   1.000
_cell.length_c   1.000
_cell.angle_alpha   90.00
_cell.angle_beta   90.00
_cell.angle_gamma   90.00
#
_symmetry.space_group_name_H-M   'P 1'
#
loop_
_entity.id
_entity.type
_entity.pdbx_description
1 polymer ?
#
loop_
_entity_poly.entity_id
_entity_poly.type
_entity_poly.pdbx_seq_one_letter_code
_entity_poly.pdbx_strand_id
1 'polypeptide(L)'
;MERRIFGLENEYGVTCTLRGQRRLSPDEVARYLFRRVVSWGRSSNVFLENGARLYLDVGSHPEFATPECDQLEDVVAHDKAGERILEGLVRGAEERLEEEGIRGEIFVFKNNTDSAGNSYGCHENYLVSRHKDFHRTVDVLIPFLVTRQIFLGAGKLSQNPRGTSFSIAQRADHIWEGVSSATTRSRPIINTRDEPHADAERYRRLHVIAGDSNMSEYATFVKVGTMVALLQMIERDVVFRDLTLENPIRAIREVSHDITCTRRIRLANGRELSALDIQWEYLDRAMRFSRSPGFPPQIQRAIDRWEHLLTGLEKDPLTLDREVDWVMKYKVLDRYGTTRNVPMSDPRMSMMDLAYHDVDRRRGLYYLLERRG
;
A
#
# COMPACT_ATOMS: atom_id res chain seq x y z
N MET A 1 24.36 -1.66 0.95
CA MET A 1 24.29 -0.86 -0.29
C MET A 1 23.79 0.54 0.05
N GLU A 2 24.53 1.62 -0.29
CA GLU A 2 24.11 3.00 0.08
C GLU A 2 23.05 3.59 -0.84
N ARG A 3 23.16 3.35 -2.16
CA ARG A 3 22.16 3.74 -3.17
C ARG A 3 21.44 2.49 -3.66
N ARG A 4 20.13 2.41 -3.48
CA ARG A 4 19.29 1.25 -3.79
C ARG A 4 18.24 1.62 -4.83
N ILE A 5 18.00 0.73 -5.79
CA ILE A 5 16.85 0.84 -6.69
C ILE A 5 15.60 0.30 -6.00
N PHE A 6 14.50 1.04 -6.09
CA PHE A 6 13.18 0.62 -5.65
C PHE A 6 12.09 1.10 -6.60
N GLY A 7 10.93 0.45 -6.53
CA GLY A 7 9.76 0.79 -7.34
C GLY A 7 8.47 0.26 -6.73
N LEU A 8 7.35 0.81 -7.15
CA LEU A 8 6.00 0.41 -6.73
C LEU A 8 5.20 -0.08 -7.92
N GLU A 9 4.38 -1.10 -7.69
CA GLU A 9 3.38 -1.62 -8.63
C GLU A 9 2.00 -1.41 -7.97
N ASN A 10 1.14 -0.60 -8.55
CA ASN A 10 -0.21 -0.38 -8.03
C ASN A 10 -1.25 -0.90 -9.02
N GLU A 11 -2.07 -1.85 -8.58
CA GLU A 11 -3.30 -2.26 -9.26
C GLU A 11 -4.45 -1.33 -8.82
N TYR A 12 -5.28 -0.91 -9.79
CA TYR A 12 -6.39 0.01 -9.54
C TYR A 12 -7.74 -0.67 -9.77
N GLY A 13 -8.66 -0.48 -8.83
CA GLY A 13 -10.06 -0.85 -8.98
C GLY A 13 -10.74 0.05 -10.00
N VAL A 14 -11.59 -0.51 -10.88
CA VAL A 14 -12.35 0.28 -11.87
C VAL A 14 -13.82 -0.06 -11.86
N THR A 15 -14.67 0.96 -12.02
CA THR A 15 -16.11 0.77 -12.20
C THR A 15 -16.69 1.89 -13.04
N CYS A 16 -17.77 1.61 -13.77
CA CYS A 16 -18.56 2.62 -14.46
C CYS A 16 -19.99 2.55 -13.94
N THR A 17 -20.51 3.68 -13.47
CA THR A 17 -21.86 3.75 -12.90
C THR A 17 -22.70 4.82 -13.59
N LEU A 18 -24.01 4.62 -13.59
CA LEU A 18 -24.99 5.62 -13.99
C LEU A 18 -26.10 5.61 -12.95
N ARG A 19 -26.32 6.75 -12.27
CA ARG A 19 -27.33 6.90 -11.20
C ARG A 19 -27.21 5.81 -10.11
N GLY A 20 -25.98 5.47 -9.73
CA GLY A 20 -25.69 4.48 -8.68
C GLY A 20 -25.80 3.02 -9.12
N GLN A 21 -26.11 2.74 -10.39
CA GLN A 21 -26.12 1.37 -10.93
C GLN A 21 -24.90 1.13 -11.83
N ARG A 22 -24.29 -0.04 -11.72
CA ARG A 22 -23.19 -0.44 -12.61
C ARG A 22 -23.70 -0.46 -14.05
N ARG A 23 -23.02 0.32 -14.90
CA ARG A 23 -23.36 0.46 -16.32
C ARG A 23 -22.55 -0.46 -17.22
N LEU A 24 -21.25 -0.60 -16.93
CA LEU A 24 -20.32 -1.46 -17.66
C LEU A 24 -19.62 -2.41 -16.68
N SER A 25 -19.24 -3.59 -17.16
CA SER A 25 -18.35 -4.49 -16.41
C SER A 25 -16.93 -3.90 -16.29
N PRO A 26 -16.14 -4.28 -15.28
CA PRO A 26 -14.75 -3.85 -15.15
C PRO A 26 -13.92 -4.08 -16.43
N ASP A 27 -14.10 -5.23 -17.08
CA ASP A 27 -13.45 -5.56 -18.35
C ASP A 27 -13.78 -4.57 -19.48
N GLU A 28 -15.05 -4.16 -19.60
CA GLU A 28 -15.46 -3.17 -20.59
C GLU A 28 -14.85 -1.80 -20.27
N VAL A 29 -14.88 -1.38 -19.01
CA VAL A 29 -14.25 -0.12 -18.57
C VAL A 29 -12.75 -0.12 -18.87
N ALA A 30 -12.06 -1.22 -18.55
CA ALA A 30 -10.65 -1.40 -18.83
C ALA A 30 -10.34 -1.27 -20.34
N ARG A 31 -11.18 -1.84 -21.21
CA ARG A 31 -11.04 -1.68 -22.67
C ARG A 31 -11.21 -0.23 -23.12
N TYR A 32 -12.17 0.51 -22.56
CA TYR A 32 -12.32 1.94 -22.88
C TYR A 32 -11.11 2.76 -22.44
N LEU A 33 -10.61 2.54 -21.21
CA LEU A 33 -9.41 3.19 -20.70
C LEU A 33 -8.20 2.91 -21.60
N PHE A 34 -7.96 1.64 -21.94
CA PHE A 34 -6.77 1.21 -22.68
C PHE A 34 -6.89 1.33 -24.19
N ARG A 35 -8.04 1.70 -24.77
CA ARG A 35 -8.16 1.91 -26.23
C ARG A 35 -7.12 2.93 -26.73
N ARG A 36 -6.83 3.97 -25.95
CA ARG A 36 -5.77 4.94 -26.28
C ARG A 36 -4.37 4.34 -26.12
N VAL A 37 -4.15 3.56 -25.06
CA VAL A 37 -2.88 2.88 -24.78
C VAL A 37 -2.52 1.88 -25.90
N VAL A 38 -3.49 1.09 -26.35
CA VAL A 38 -3.34 0.18 -27.48
C VAL A 38 -3.01 0.94 -28.77
N SER A 39 -3.60 2.14 -28.97
CA SER A 39 -3.24 2.97 -30.13
C SER A 39 -1.79 3.48 -30.07
N TRP A 40 -1.23 3.70 -28.88
CA TRP A 40 0.15 4.13 -28.68
C TRP A 40 1.17 3.01 -28.92
N GLY A 41 0.94 1.85 -28.29
CA GLY A 41 1.93 0.77 -28.24
C GLY A 41 1.55 -0.53 -28.96
N ARG A 42 0.40 -0.57 -29.65
CA ARG A 42 -0.20 -1.79 -30.24
C ARG A 42 -0.45 -2.95 -29.27
N SER A 43 -0.39 -2.67 -27.97
CA SER A 43 -0.50 -3.62 -26.87
C SER A 43 -1.21 -2.96 -25.70
N SER A 44 -1.91 -3.75 -24.87
CA SER A 44 -2.44 -3.32 -23.57
C SER A 44 -1.36 -3.32 -22.48
N ASN A 45 -0.10 -3.51 -22.86
CA ASN A 45 1.08 -3.47 -21.99
C ASN A 45 2.14 -2.60 -22.67
N VAL A 46 2.40 -1.44 -22.10
CA VAL A 46 3.29 -0.43 -22.68
C VAL A 46 4.24 0.15 -21.65
N PHE A 47 5.39 0.61 -22.12
CA PHE A 47 6.25 1.52 -21.37
C PHE A 47 5.94 2.96 -21.78
N LEU A 48 5.87 3.85 -20.80
CA LEU A 48 5.57 5.27 -20.97
C LEU A 48 6.86 6.08 -21.08
N GLU A 49 6.76 7.31 -21.57
CA GLU A 49 7.91 8.22 -21.75
C GLU A 49 8.64 8.54 -20.43
N ASN A 50 7.93 8.47 -19.30
CA ASN A 50 8.52 8.65 -17.97
C ASN A 50 9.18 7.37 -17.42
N GLY A 51 9.34 6.32 -18.23
CA GLY A 51 9.95 5.04 -17.86
C GLY A 51 9.02 4.07 -17.11
N ALA A 52 7.82 4.51 -16.71
CA ALA A 52 6.83 3.65 -16.06
C ALA A 52 6.29 2.58 -17.01
N ARG A 53 5.77 1.49 -16.45
CA ARG A 53 5.01 0.48 -17.19
C ARG A 53 3.54 0.60 -16.85
N LEU A 54 2.69 0.65 -17.87
CA LEU A 54 1.23 0.67 -17.72
C LEU A 54 0.64 -0.53 -18.47
N TYR A 55 -0.12 -1.36 -17.77
CA TYR A 55 -0.70 -2.55 -18.35
C TYR A 55 -2.03 -2.97 -17.73
N LEU A 56 -2.71 -3.93 -18.36
CA LEU A 56 -3.85 -4.63 -17.74
C LEU A 56 -3.36 -5.94 -17.14
N ASP A 57 -3.50 -6.09 -15.82
CA ASP A 57 -3.16 -7.31 -15.11
C ASP A 57 -4.36 -8.28 -15.01
N VAL A 58 -4.16 -9.42 -14.34
CA VAL A 58 -5.17 -10.44 -14.12
C VAL A 58 -6.42 -9.83 -13.46
N GLY A 59 -7.59 -10.13 -14.04
CA GLY A 59 -8.86 -9.56 -13.59
C GLY A 59 -9.16 -8.17 -14.17
N SER A 60 -8.42 -7.74 -15.20
CA SER A 60 -8.63 -6.49 -15.94
C SER A 60 -8.43 -5.22 -15.11
N HIS A 61 -7.64 -5.30 -14.04
CA HIS A 61 -7.21 -4.13 -13.29
C HIS A 61 -6.13 -3.38 -14.08
N PRO A 62 -6.29 -2.07 -14.32
CA PRO A 62 -5.16 -1.24 -14.72
C PRO A 62 -4.07 -1.33 -13.65
N GLU A 63 -2.85 -1.59 -14.08
CA GLU A 63 -1.68 -1.61 -13.21
C GLU A 63 -0.64 -0.62 -13.70
N PHE A 64 -0.18 0.23 -12.78
CA PHE A 64 0.91 1.16 -13.01
C PHE A 64 2.12 0.75 -12.16
N ALA A 65 3.21 0.40 -12.82
CA ALA A 65 4.51 0.19 -12.19
C ALA A 65 5.39 1.43 -12.41
N THR A 66 5.90 2.01 -11.34
CA THR A 66 6.82 3.16 -11.40
C THR A 66 8.09 2.78 -12.19
N PRO A 67 8.79 3.75 -12.82
CA PRO A 67 10.17 3.50 -13.22
C PRO A 67 11.03 3.14 -12.00
N GLU A 68 12.22 2.62 -12.27
CA GLU A 68 13.25 2.41 -11.26
C GLU A 68 13.66 3.75 -10.64
N CYS A 69 13.47 3.88 -9.32
CA CYS A 69 13.83 5.07 -8.56
C CYS A 69 14.95 4.77 -7.57
N ASP A 70 15.74 5.79 -7.22
CA ASP A 70 16.71 5.71 -6.11
C ASP A 70 16.65 6.88 -5.12
N GLN A 71 15.74 7.82 -5.36
CA GLN A 71 15.31 8.85 -4.41
C GLN A 71 13.88 8.57 -3.96
N LEU A 72 13.62 8.77 -2.66
CA LEU A 72 12.29 8.57 -2.07
C LEU A 72 11.28 9.57 -2.64
N GLU A 73 11.70 10.80 -2.93
CA GLU A 73 10.86 11.80 -3.58
C GLU A 73 10.44 11.36 -5.00
N ASP A 74 11.35 10.74 -5.75
CA ASP A 74 11.08 10.31 -7.13
C ASP A 74 10.02 9.20 -7.16
N VAL A 75 10.13 8.19 -6.28
CA VAL A 75 9.13 7.11 -6.26
C VAL A 75 7.75 7.61 -5.84
N VAL A 76 7.69 8.56 -4.89
CA VAL A 76 6.43 9.21 -4.49
C VAL A 76 5.84 10.01 -5.65
N ALA A 77 6.68 10.80 -6.34
CA ALA A 77 6.25 11.60 -7.48
C ALA A 77 5.75 10.73 -8.64
N HIS A 78 6.45 9.63 -8.94
CA HIS A 78 6.05 8.68 -9.99
C HIS A 78 4.79 7.90 -9.63
N ASP A 79 4.64 7.46 -8.38
CA ASP A 79 3.41 6.85 -7.88
C ASP A 79 2.20 7.79 -8.04
N LYS A 80 2.37 9.08 -7.70
CA LYS A 80 1.35 10.11 -7.92
C LYS A 80 1.13 10.43 -9.40
N ALA A 81 2.17 10.38 -10.22
CA ALA A 81 2.05 10.54 -11.67
C ALA A 81 1.20 9.42 -12.28
N GLY A 82 1.28 8.19 -11.77
CA GLY A 82 0.42 7.07 -12.17
C GLY A 82 -1.07 7.38 -11.97
N GLU A 83 -1.42 7.96 -10.82
CA GLU A 83 -2.79 8.41 -10.54
C GLU A 83 -3.25 9.50 -11.52
N ARG A 84 -2.37 10.43 -11.90
CA ARG A 84 -2.68 11.50 -12.88
C ARG A 84 -2.84 10.96 -14.30
N ILE A 85 -2.03 9.98 -14.70
CA ILE A 85 -2.13 9.32 -16.00
C ILE A 85 -3.48 8.59 -16.09
N LEU A 86 -3.87 7.84 -15.06
CA LEU A 86 -5.16 7.16 -15.02
C LEU A 86 -6.34 8.14 -15.00
N GLU A 87 -6.26 9.24 -14.24
CA GLU A 87 -7.25 10.33 -14.30
C GLU A 87 -7.41 10.87 -15.74
N GLY A 88 -6.31 11.03 -16.48
CA GLY A 88 -6.34 11.44 -17.89
C GLY A 88 -6.98 10.40 -18.82
N LEU A 89 -6.74 9.11 -18.58
CA LEU A 89 -7.36 8.02 -19.34
C LEU A 89 -8.87 7.92 -19.09
N VAL A 90 -9.32 8.19 -17.86
CA VAL A 90 -10.74 8.27 -17.50
C VAL A 90 -11.45 9.31 -18.35
N ARG A 91 -10.93 10.54 -18.41
CA ARG A 91 -11.55 11.63 -19.19
C ARG A 91 -11.72 11.24 -20.66
N GLY A 92 -10.66 10.72 -21.28
CA GLY A 92 -10.75 10.28 -22.67
C GLY A 92 -11.68 9.07 -22.87
N ALA A 93 -11.81 8.20 -21.87
CA ALA A 93 -12.77 7.09 -21.91
C ALA A 93 -14.22 7.59 -21.80
N GLU A 94 -14.52 8.54 -20.92
CA GLU A 94 -15.85 9.13 -20.76
C GLU A 94 -16.29 9.91 -22.01
N GLU A 95 -15.39 10.69 -22.64
CA GLU A 95 -15.66 11.38 -23.92
C GLU A 95 -16.12 10.38 -25.00
N ARG A 96 -15.43 9.24 -25.11
CA ARG A 96 -15.79 8.17 -26.08
C ARG A 96 -17.09 7.46 -25.73
N LEU A 97 -17.35 7.24 -24.45
CA LEU A 97 -18.64 6.69 -24.02
C LEU A 97 -19.78 7.61 -24.44
N GLU A 98 -19.60 8.93 -24.28
CA GLU A 98 -20.59 9.92 -24.70
C GLU A 98 -20.78 9.96 -26.23
N GLU A 99 -19.70 9.91 -27.01
CA GLU A 99 -19.76 9.79 -28.49
C GLU A 99 -20.52 8.55 -28.96
N GLU A 100 -20.38 7.42 -28.23
CA GLU A 100 -21.11 6.18 -28.50
C GLU A 100 -22.54 6.18 -27.90
N GLY A 101 -23.00 7.29 -27.30
CA GLY A 101 -24.32 7.44 -26.70
C GLY A 101 -24.51 6.71 -25.36
N ILE A 102 -23.41 6.26 -24.75
CA ILE A 102 -23.38 5.56 -23.47
C ILE A 102 -23.12 6.57 -22.36
N ARG A 103 -24.15 6.88 -21.56
CA ARG A 103 -23.98 7.68 -20.35
C ARG A 103 -23.42 6.83 -19.21
N GLY A 104 -22.37 7.32 -18.55
CA GLY A 104 -21.80 6.72 -17.36
C GLY A 104 -20.62 7.53 -16.83
N GLU A 105 -20.36 7.42 -15.54
CA GLU A 105 -19.20 7.98 -14.86
C GLU A 105 -18.25 6.84 -14.51
N ILE A 106 -16.98 6.97 -14.89
CA ILE A 106 -15.93 6.01 -14.61
C ILE A 106 -15.20 6.44 -13.33
N PHE A 107 -15.01 5.49 -12.42
CA PHE A 107 -14.24 5.66 -11.20
C PHE A 107 -13.03 4.74 -11.20
N VAL A 108 -11.91 5.25 -10.72
CA VAL A 108 -10.65 4.51 -10.58
C VAL A 108 -10.21 4.66 -9.13
N PHE A 109 -10.02 3.55 -8.44
CA PHE A 109 -9.72 3.50 -7.01
C PHE A 109 -8.31 2.95 -6.79
N LYS A 110 -7.50 3.69 -6.04
CA LYS A 110 -6.19 3.24 -5.57
C LYS A 110 -6.34 2.58 -4.20
N ASN A 111 -6.96 1.41 -4.18
CA ASN A 111 -7.21 0.62 -2.98
C ASN A 111 -6.81 -0.85 -3.22
N ASN A 112 -7.23 -1.77 -2.35
CA ASN A 112 -6.81 -3.17 -2.42
C ASN A 112 -7.94 -4.18 -2.46
N THR A 113 -9.19 -3.75 -2.36
CA THR A 113 -10.35 -4.66 -2.32
C THR A 113 -11.56 -4.08 -3.03
N ASP A 114 -12.31 -4.90 -3.75
CA ASP A 114 -13.61 -4.51 -4.31
C ASP A 114 -14.79 -4.91 -3.40
N SER A 115 -15.99 -4.48 -3.79
CA SER A 115 -17.23 -4.84 -3.10
C SER A 115 -17.61 -6.32 -3.23
N ALA A 116 -16.98 -7.07 -4.13
CA ALA A 116 -17.19 -8.51 -4.29
C ALA A 116 -16.24 -9.34 -3.39
N GLY A 117 -15.35 -8.67 -2.64
CA GLY A 117 -14.38 -9.32 -1.76
C GLY A 117 -13.12 -9.79 -2.47
N ASN A 118 -12.94 -9.46 -3.76
CA ASN A 118 -11.67 -9.66 -4.44
C ASN A 118 -10.63 -8.71 -3.86
N SER A 119 -9.36 -9.09 -3.95
CA SER A 119 -8.26 -8.22 -3.55
C SER A 119 -7.18 -8.18 -4.61
N TYR A 120 -6.67 -6.96 -4.82
CA TYR A 120 -5.60 -6.54 -5.71
C TYR A 120 -4.52 -5.78 -4.91
N GLY A 121 -3.32 -5.68 -5.45
CA GLY A 121 -2.11 -5.34 -4.70
C GLY A 121 -1.54 -3.94 -4.93
N CYS A 122 -0.89 -3.40 -3.89
CA CYS A 122 0.27 -2.53 -4.04
C CYS A 122 1.50 -3.40 -3.75
N HIS A 123 2.35 -3.61 -4.73
CA HIS A 123 3.61 -4.31 -4.52
C HIS A 123 4.77 -3.33 -4.41
N GLU A 124 5.71 -3.67 -3.53
CA GLU A 124 6.96 -2.93 -3.38
C GLU A 124 8.12 -3.79 -3.88
N ASN A 125 9.01 -3.16 -4.63
CA ASN A 125 10.18 -3.80 -5.21
C ASN A 125 11.44 -3.12 -4.69
N TYR A 126 12.36 -3.93 -4.17
CA TYR A 126 13.65 -3.44 -3.67
C TYR A 126 14.79 -4.27 -4.27
N LEU A 127 15.73 -3.62 -4.95
CA LEU A 127 16.97 -4.26 -5.38
C LEU A 127 17.79 -4.60 -4.14
N VAL A 128 18.14 -5.88 -3.96
CA VAL A 128 19.01 -6.34 -2.87
C VAL A 128 20.22 -7.06 -3.42
N SER A 129 21.34 -6.97 -2.71
CA SER A 129 22.55 -7.71 -3.10
C SER A 129 22.32 -9.21 -2.93
N ARG A 130 22.94 -10.05 -3.76
CA ARG A 130 23.01 -11.50 -3.52
C ARG A 130 23.98 -11.79 -2.38
N HIS A 131 23.47 -11.74 -1.16
CA HIS A 131 24.18 -12.19 0.04
C HIS A 131 23.90 -13.67 0.32
N LYS A 132 24.75 -14.30 1.13
CA LYS A 132 24.71 -15.75 1.39
C LYS A 132 23.46 -16.20 2.16
N ASP A 133 22.77 -15.31 2.87
CA ASP A 133 21.68 -15.66 3.77
C ASP A 133 20.44 -14.77 3.56
N PHE A 134 19.71 -15.05 2.49
CA PHE A 134 18.41 -14.42 2.23
C PHE A 134 17.36 -14.77 3.28
N HIS A 135 17.49 -15.94 3.94
CA HIS A 135 16.56 -16.36 5.00
C HIS A 135 16.64 -15.42 6.20
N ARG A 136 17.85 -15.05 6.64
CA ARG A 136 18.02 -14.04 7.70
C ARG A 136 17.35 -12.71 7.35
N THR A 137 17.38 -12.28 6.09
CA THR A 137 16.66 -11.08 5.66
C THR A 137 15.16 -11.24 5.83
N VAL A 138 14.61 -12.37 5.39
CA VAL A 138 13.18 -12.67 5.55
C VAL A 138 12.77 -12.70 7.03
N ASP A 139 13.55 -13.36 7.89
CA ASP A 139 13.26 -13.47 9.33
C ASP A 139 13.24 -12.12 10.03
N VAL A 140 14.15 -11.20 9.65
CA VAL A 140 14.15 -9.83 10.15
C VAL A 140 12.99 -9.01 9.59
N LEU A 141 12.57 -9.24 8.35
CA LEU A 141 11.56 -8.41 7.70
C LEU A 141 10.12 -8.81 8.03
N ILE A 142 9.82 -10.10 8.24
CA ILE A 142 8.44 -10.54 8.49
C ILE A 142 7.78 -9.80 9.68
N PRO A 143 8.39 -9.72 10.87
CA PRO A 143 7.76 -9.04 12.00
C PRO A 143 7.57 -7.54 11.74
N PHE A 144 8.52 -6.90 11.05
CA PHE A 144 8.40 -5.51 10.62
C PHE A 144 7.23 -5.32 9.64
N LEU A 145 7.15 -6.13 8.59
CA LEU A 145 6.11 -6.05 7.55
C LEU A 145 4.71 -6.32 8.11
N VAL A 146 4.60 -7.23 9.08
CA VAL A 146 3.35 -7.51 9.80
C VAL A 146 2.89 -6.33 10.64
N THR A 147 3.82 -5.62 11.29
CA THR A 147 3.47 -4.59 12.28
C THR A 147 3.46 -3.17 11.72
N ARG A 148 4.16 -2.88 10.61
CA ARG A 148 4.18 -1.55 9.99
C ARG A 148 2.82 -1.05 9.50
N GLN A 149 1.83 -1.94 9.39
CA GLN A 149 0.45 -1.58 9.03
C GLN A 149 -0.17 -0.57 10.01
N ILE A 150 0.27 -0.52 11.27
CA ILE A 150 -0.25 0.45 12.24
C ILE A 150 -0.05 1.91 11.81
N PHE A 151 0.97 2.21 10.99
CA PHE A 151 1.19 3.54 10.43
C PHE A 151 1.15 3.59 8.89
N LEU A 152 1.00 2.44 8.20
CA LEU A 152 0.93 2.36 6.73
C LEU A 152 -0.39 1.79 6.20
N GLY A 153 -1.31 1.38 7.08
CA GLY A 153 -2.61 0.85 6.69
C GLY A 153 -3.49 1.92 6.05
N ALA A 154 -4.28 1.51 5.06
CA ALA A 154 -5.15 2.38 4.29
C ALA A 154 -6.61 2.42 4.81
N GLY A 155 -6.92 1.62 5.82
CA GLY A 155 -8.24 1.52 6.45
C GLY A 155 -9.26 0.78 5.59
N LYS A 156 -10.06 -0.07 6.21
CA LYS A 156 -11.17 -0.76 5.52
C LYS A 156 -12.39 -0.82 6.41
N LEU A 157 -13.54 -0.50 5.83
CA LEU A 157 -14.82 -0.77 6.46
C LEU A 157 -15.38 -2.11 5.96
N SER A 158 -15.41 -3.10 6.84
CA SER A 158 -15.90 -4.44 6.52
C SER A 158 -17.29 -4.67 7.10
N GLN A 159 -18.22 -5.16 6.28
CA GLN A 159 -19.51 -5.63 6.73
C GLN A 159 -19.48 -7.16 6.84
N ASN A 160 -19.59 -7.65 8.07
CA ASN A 160 -19.63 -9.08 8.37
C ASN A 160 -21.01 -9.46 8.93
N PRO A 161 -21.39 -10.75 8.92
CA PRO A 161 -22.63 -11.21 9.56
C PRO A 161 -22.75 -10.84 11.05
N ARG A 162 -21.61 -10.58 11.72
CA ARG A 162 -21.54 -10.16 13.14
C ARG A 162 -21.67 -8.65 13.34
N GLY A 163 -21.75 -7.87 12.27
CA GLY A 163 -21.77 -6.42 12.30
C GLY A 163 -20.70 -5.78 11.43
N THR A 164 -20.66 -4.46 11.45
CA THR A 164 -19.67 -3.66 10.73
C THR A 164 -18.46 -3.39 11.61
N SER A 165 -17.27 -3.60 11.07
CA SER A 165 -15.99 -3.34 11.74
C SER A 165 -15.09 -2.49 10.86
N PHE A 166 -14.29 -1.63 11.50
CA PHE A 166 -13.21 -0.91 10.83
C PHE A 166 -11.88 -1.61 11.15
N SER A 167 -11.07 -1.84 10.13
CA SER A 167 -9.74 -2.43 10.25
C SER A 167 -8.68 -1.46 9.72
N ILE A 168 -7.48 -1.50 10.29
CA ILE A 168 -6.32 -0.69 9.92
C ILE A 168 -5.89 -0.96 8.47
N ALA A 169 -5.78 -2.23 8.07
CA ALA A 169 -5.26 -2.61 6.76
C ALA A 169 -6.30 -3.34 5.90
N GLN A 170 -6.30 -3.03 4.60
CA GLN A 170 -7.18 -3.66 3.62
C GLN A 170 -6.71 -5.07 3.24
N ARG A 171 -5.39 -5.27 3.15
CA ARG A 171 -4.78 -6.52 2.67
C ARG A 171 -4.70 -7.64 3.71
N ALA A 172 -4.69 -7.32 5.00
CA ALA A 172 -4.37 -8.28 6.07
C ALA A 172 -5.21 -9.57 6.04
N ASP A 173 -6.51 -9.46 5.74
CA ASP A 173 -7.42 -10.63 5.65
C ASP A 173 -7.24 -11.47 4.38
N HIS A 174 -6.51 -10.95 3.41
CA HIS A 174 -6.28 -11.57 2.11
C HIS A 174 -4.87 -12.18 1.97
N ILE A 175 -4.03 -12.08 3.01
CA ILE A 175 -2.71 -12.71 3.10
C ILE A 175 -2.83 -14.09 3.77
N TRP A 176 -2.20 -15.11 3.19
CA TRP A 176 -2.34 -16.51 3.65
C TRP A 176 -1.02 -17.20 3.99
N GLU A 177 0.10 -16.77 3.40
CA GLU A 177 1.43 -17.35 3.64
C GLU A 177 2.43 -16.28 4.08
N GLY A 178 3.49 -16.69 4.78
CA GLY A 178 4.59 -15.77 5.11
C GLY A 178 5.47 -15.52 3.88
N VAL A 179 5.80 -16.59 3.16
CA VAL A 179 6.77 -16.58 2.06
C VAL A 179 6.31 -17.58 1.00
N SER A 180 6.28 -17.17 -0.27
CA SER A 180 5.82 -18.02 -1.39
C SER A 180 6.29 -17.43 -2.72
N SER A 181 6.26 -18.19 -3.81
CA SER A 181 6.56 -17.67 -5.16
C SER A 181 5.30 -17.25 -5.94
N ALA A 182 4.10 -17.62 -5.48
CA ALA A 182 2.84 -17.31 -6.14
C ALA A 182 2.21 -16.01 -5.58
N THR A 183 1.82 -15.09 -6.46
CA THR A 183 1.21 -13.79 -6.09
C THR A 183 -0.30 -13.87 -5.93
N THR A 184 -0.99 -14.78 -6.64
CA THR A 184 -2.46 -14.80 -6.71
C THR A 184 -3.14 -15.88 -5.87
N ARG A 185 -2.53 -17.07 -5.71
CA ARG A 185 -3.12 -18.21 -4.97
C ARG A 185 -2.76 -18.24 -3.48
N SER A 186 -1.50 -18.08 -3.14
CA SER A 186 -1.02 -18.14 -1.74
C SER A 186 -0.81 -16.77 -1.08
N ARG A 187 -0.63 -15.70 -1.88
CA ARG A 187 -0.48 -14.30 -1.41
C ARG A 187 0.43 -14.20 -0.17
N PRO A 188 1.74 -14.46 -0.32
CA PRO A 188 2.69 -14.40 0.78
C PRO A 188 2.90 -12.97 1.30
N ILE A 189 3.61 -12.78 2.42
CA ILE A 189 4.10 -11.45 2.82
C ILE A 189 5.26 -11.02 1.90
N ILE A 190 6.20 -11.94 1.68
CA ILE A 190 7.35 -11.76 0.76
C ILE A 190 7.24 -12.76 -0.38
N ASN A 191 7.28 -12.26 -1.61
CA ASN A 191 7.37 -13.09 -2.79
C ASN A 191 8.84 -13.44 -3.11
N THR A 192 9.12 -14.72 -3.36
CA THR A 192 10.47 -15.24 -3.60
C THR A 192 10.80 -15.50 -5.07
N ARG A 193 9.97 -15.01 -6.00
CA ARG A 193 10.24 -15.10 -7.44
C ARG A 193 11.54 -14.38 -7.76
N ASP A 194 12.46 -15.09 -8.38
CA ASP A 194 13.82 -14.62 -8.63
C ASP A 194 13.96 -13.99 -10.03
N GLU A 195 13.29 -12.86 -10.24
CA GLU A 195 13.34 -12.07 -11.47
C GLU A 195 13.94 -10.69 -11.16
N PRO A 196 15.28 -10.56 -11.14
CA PRO A 196 15.94 -9.36 -10.62
C PRO A 196 15.82 -8.13 -11.53
N HIS A 197 15.53 -8.31 -12.82
CA HIS A 197 15.64 -7.27 -13.86
C HIS A 197 16.97 -6.50 -13.82
N ALA A 198 18.01 -7.18 -13.34
CA ALA A 198 19.39 -6.72 -13.22
C ALA A 198 20.31 -7.94 -13.38
N ASP A 199 21.62 -7.75 -13.23
CA ASP A 199 22.59 -8.84 -13.23
C ASP A 199 22.23 -9.90 -12.16
N ALA A 200 21.84 -11.08 -12.65
CA ALA A 200 21.37 -12.19 -11.82
C ALA A 200 22.46 -12.87 -10.99
N GLU A 201 23.75 -12.58 -11.23
CA GLU A 201 24.81 -13.04 -10.34
C GLU A 201 25.00 -12.10 -9.14
N ARG A 202 24.64 -10.83 -9.30
CA ARG A 202 24.89 -9.77 -8.32
C ARG A 202 23.68 -9.40 -7.48
N TYR A 203 22.47 -9.47 -8.05
CA TYR A 203 21.29 -8.87 -7.44
C TYR A 203 20.07 -9.80 -7.42
N ARG A 204 19.16 -9.51 -6.48
CA ARG A 204 17.79 -10.03 -6.40
C ARG A 204 16.82 -8.87 -6.34
N ARG A 205 15.58 -9.10 -6.78
CA ARG A 205 14.45 -8.21 -6.54
C ARG A 205 13.66 -8.76 -5.36
N LEU A 206 13.72 -8.09 -4.23
CA LEU A 206 12.85 -8.38 -3.09
C LEU A 206 11.46 -7.80 -3.40
N HIS A 207 10.46 -8.67 -3.50
CA HIS A 207 9.09 -8.31 -3.85
C HIS A 207 8.17 -8.49 -2.64
N VAL A 208 7.61 -7.39 -2.14
CA VAL A 208 6.74 -7.35 -0.96
C VAL A 208 5.31 -7.09 -1.41
N ILE A 209 4.34 -7.89 -0.96
CA ILE A 209 2.96 -7.82 -1.46
C ILE A 209 1.89 -7.63 -0.36
N ALA A 210 2.31 -7.52 0.90
CA ALA A 210 1.43 -7.34 2.05
C ALA A 210 1.04 -5.88 2.32
N GLY A 211 1.67 -4.91 1.65
CA GLY A 211 1.38 -3.49 1.82
C GLY A 211 0.04 -3.08 1.21
N ASP A 212 -0.62 -2.10 1.83
CA ASP A 212 -1.77 -1.44 1.25
C ASP A 212 -1.33 -0.37 0.22
N SER A 213 -2.23 -0.05 -0.69
CA SER A 213 -2.12 1.10 -1.59
C SER A 213 -2.40 2.37 -0.79
N ASN A 214 -1.45 3.30 -0.75
CA ASN A 214 -1.56 4.51 0.06
C ASN A 214 -1.96 5.73 -0.79
N MET A 215 -2.84 6.55 -0.22
CA MET A 215 -3.17 7.86 -0.79
C MET A 215 -2.20 8.92 -0.27
N SER A 216 -1.86 8.86 1.02
CA SER A 216 -0.90 9.75 1.66
C SER A 216 0.51 9.63 1.06
N GLU A 217 1.04 10.76 0.57
CA GLU A 217 2.45 10.89 0.17
C GLU A 217 3.41 10.63 1.34
N TYR A 218 3.00 11.04 2.55
CA TYR A 218 3.77 10.79 3.77
C TYR A 218 3.90 9.28 4.03
N ALA A 219 2.78 8.55 3.96
CA ALA A 219 2.78 7.10 4.15
C ALA A 219 3.63 6.40 3.09
N THR A 220 3.53 6.80 1.83
CA THR A 220 4.34 6.22 0.74
C THR A 220 5.83 6.49 0.93
N PHE A 221 6.22 7.70 1.34
CA PHE A 221 7.59 8.06 1.64
C PHE A 221 8.18 7.21 2.77
N VAL A 222 7.45 7.09 3.90
CA VAL A 222 7.89 6.31 5.05
C VAL A 222 7.90 4.82 4.75
N LYS A 223 6.92 4.31 3.98
CA LYS A 223 6.83 2.91 3.54
C LYS A 223 8.12 2.45 2.87
N VAL A 224 8.56 3.21 1.86
CA VAL A 224 9.79 2.88 1.12
C VAL A 224 11.03 3.19 1.96
N GLY A 225 11.08 4.33 2.63
CA GLY A 225 12.27 4.77 3.36
C GLY A 225 12.64 3.88 4.56
N THR A 226 11.66 3.46 5.36
CA THR A 226 11.89 2.55 6.50
C THR A 226 12.35 1.17 6.03
N MET A 227 11.80 0.67 4.92
CA MET A 227 12.21 -0.58 4.32
C MET A 227 13.65 -0.50 3.78
N VAL A 228 14.01 0.59 3.10
CA VAL A 228 15.40 0.82 2.65
C VAL A 228 16.35 0.89 3.84
N ALA A 229 15.99 1.56 4.94
CA ALA A 229 16.80 1.63 6.15
C ALA A 229 17.09 0.23 6.73
N LEU A 230 16.06 -0.61 6.87
CA LEU A 230 16.23 -1.98 7.37
C LEU A 230 17.11 -2.82 6.45
N LEU A 231 16.89 -2.75 5.14
CA LEU A 231 17.72 -3.48 4.17
C LEU A 231 19.19 -3.03 4.24
N GLN A 232 19.45 -1.72 4.40
CA GLN A 232 20.82 -1.21 4.58
C GLN A 232 21.47 -1.75 5.85
N MET A 233 20.74 -1.78 6.97
CA MET A 233 21.23 -2.32 8.23
C MET A 233 21.52 -3.82 8.14
N ILE A 234 20.63 -4.60 7.51
CA ILE A 234 20.80 -6.04 7.30
C ILE A 234 22.04 -6.31 6.44
N GLU A 235 22.23 -5.57 5.36
CA GLU A 235 23.41 -5.69 4.48
C GLU A 235 24.73 -5.25 5.13
N ARG A 236 24.65 -4.52 6.26
CA ARG A 236 25.80 -4.14 7.10
C ARG A 236 25.95 -5.06 8.31
N ASP A 237 25.28 -6.21 8.30
CA ASP A 237 25.31 -7.22 9.36
C ASP A 237 24.87 -6.73 10.74
N VAL A 238 24.05 -5.68 10.81
CA VAL A 238 23.46 -5.23 12.07
C VAL A 238 22.67 -6.37 12.71
N VAL A 239 22.90 -6.58 14.00
CA VAL A 239 22.23 -7.61 14.79
C VAL A 239 20.89 -7.04 15.31
N PHE A 240 19.80 -7.68 14.88
CA PHE A 240 18.45 -7.41 15.36
C PHE A 240 18.13 -8.35 16.52
N ARG A 241 17.22 -7.90 17.41
CA ARG A 241 16.61 -8.82 18.38
C ARG A 241 15.76 -9.83 17.62
N ASP A 242 15.69 -11.06 18.14
CA ASP A 242 14.77 -12.05 17.60
C ASP A 242 13.32 -11.67 17.96
N LEU A 243 12.60 -11.21 16.93
CA LEU A 243 11.19 -10.81 16.98
C LEU A 243 10.32 -11.77 16.16
N THR A 244 10.80 -13.00 15.92
CA THR A 244 10.07 -14.02 15.17
C THR A 244 8.69 -14.23 15.77
N LEU A 245 7.65 -14.07 14.95
CA LEU A 245 6.26 -14.24 15.35
C LEU A 245 5.91 -15.72 15.45
N GLU A 246 5.12 -16.12 16.44
CA GLU A 246 4.63 -17.51 16.56
C GLU A 246 3.83 -17.91 15.31
N ASN A 247 2.98 -16.99 14.83
CA ASN A 247 2.23 -17.16 13.60
C ASN A 247 2.04 -15.81 12.89
N PRO A 248 2.85 -15.49 11.87
CA PRO A 248 2.76 -14.22 11.14
C PRO A 248 1.38 -13.93 10.53
N ILE A 249 0.66 -14.97 10.08
CA ILE A 249 -0.64 -14.84 9.39
C ILE A 249 -1.78 -14.57 10.37
N ARG A 250 -1.70 -15.16 11.55
CA ARG A 250 -2.59 -14.77 12.65
C ARG A 250 -2.27 -13.35 13.09
N ALA A 251 -1.00 -13.04 13.33
CA ALA A 251 -0.57 -11.74 13.82
C ALA A 251 -0.97 -10.58 12.89
N ILE A 252 -0.79 -10.71 11.57
CA ILE A 252 -1.14 -9.64 10.62
C ILE A 252 -2.63 -9.28 10.67
N ARG A 253 -3.51 -10.26 10.88
CA ARG A 253 -4.95 -10.03 11.04
C ARG A 253 -5.27 -9.48 12.43
N GLU A 254 -4.62 -9.99 13.47
CA GLU A 254 -4.84 -9.52 14.85
C GLU A 254 -4.44 -8.06 15.03
N VAL A 255 -3.36 -7.63 14.38
CA VAL A 255 -2.92 -6.22 14.34
C VAL A 255 -3.90 -5.37 13.53
N SER A 256 -4.33 -5.83 12.34
CA SER A 256 -5.25 -5.05 11.49
C SER A 256 -6.57 -4.71 12.19
N HIS A 257 -7.10 -5.64 12.99
CA HIS A 257 -8.39 -5.47 13.65
C HIS A 257 -8.33 -4.66 14.95
N ASP A 258 -7.15 -4.26 15.41
CA ASP A 258 -6.99 -3.46 16.63
C ASP A 258 -6.57 -2.02 16.31
N ILE A 259 -7.56 -1.13 16.14
CA ILE A 259 -7.33 0.30 15.90
C ILE A 259 -6.65 1.01 17.08
N THR A 260 -6.60 0.39 18.27
CA THR A 260 -5.89 0.97 19.43
C THR A 260 -4.38 0.74 19.36
N CYS A 261 -3.92 -0.18 18.50
CA CYS A 261 -2.51 -0.57 18.36
C CYS A 261 -1.87 -1.17 19.63
N THR A 262 -2.66 -1.55 20.63
CA THR A 262 -2.16 -2.03 21.94
C THR A 262 -2.18 -3.55 22.09
N ARG A 263 -2.89 -4.26 21.20
CA ARG A 263 -3.06 -5.70 21.26
C ARG A 263 -1.72 -6.40 21.18
N ARG A 264 -1.49 -7.28 22.15
CA ARG A 264 -0.29 -8.12 22.24
C ARG A 264 -0.39 -9.29 21.26
N ILE A 265 0.68 -9.54 20.52
CA ILE A 265 0.89 -10.69 19.65
C ILE A 265 2.05 -11.54 20.16
N ARG A 266 1.96 -12.87 19.96
CA ARG A 266 2.90 -13.83 20.52
C ARG A 266 4.11 -14.06 19.61
N LEU A 267 5.29 -14.02 20.20
CA LEU A 267 6.56 -14.37 19.56
C LEU A 267 6.85 -15.87 19.72
N ALA A 268 7.69 -16.42 18.84
CA ALA A 268 8.11 -17.82 18.87
C ALA A 268 8.83 -18.21 20.17
N ASN A 269 9.49 -17.25 20.82
CA ASN A 269 10.15 -17.43 22.12
C ASN A 269 9.19 -17.33 23.33
N GLY A 270 7.88 -17.19 23.09
CA GLY A 270 6.84 -17.12 24.13
C GLY A 270 6.59 -15.74 24.73
N ARG A 271 7.40 -14.72 24.40
CA ARG A 271 7.12 -13.32 24.77
C ARG A 271 5.89 -12.80 24.02
N GLU A 272 5.24 -11.78 24.58
CA GLU A 272 4.14 -11.08 23.94
C GLU A 272 4.43 -9.58 23.84
N LEU A 273 4.37 -9.04 22.62
CA LEU A 273 4.62 -7.62 22.33
C LEU A 273 3.47 -7.06 21.51
N SER A 274 3.14 -5.77 21.68
CA SER A 274 2.23 -5.11 20.76
C SER A 274 2.93 -4.84 19.42
N ALA A 275 2.16 -4.54 18.38
CA ALA A 275 2.73 -4.09 17.10
C ALA A 275 3.58 -2.82 17.27
N LEU A 276 3.14 -1.92 18.15
CA LEU A 276 3.85 -0.70 18.47
C LEU A 276 5.20 -0.98 19.17
N ASP A 277 5.23 -1.90 20.14
CA ASP A 277 6.48 -2.31 20.81
C ASP A 277 7.50 -2.89 19.81
N ILE A 278 7.03 -3.74 18.89
CA ILE A 278 7.87 -4.32 17.84
C ILE A 278 8.45 -3.23 16.95
N GLN A 279 7.63 -2.24 16.54
CA GLN A 279 8.09 -1.13 15.73
C GLN A 279 9.10 -0.23 16.46
N TRP A 280 8.92 0.01 17.75
CA TRP A 280 9.90 0.72 18.58
C TRP A 280 11.24 -0.02 18.67
N GLU A 281 11.23 -1.36 18.75
CA GLU A 281 12.46 -2.16 18.73
C GLU A 281 13.22 -2.00 17.41
N TYR A 282 12.54 -1.92 16.27
CA TYR A 282 13.22 -1.63 14.99
C TYR A 282 13.70 -0.19 14.92
N LEU A 283 12.90 0.78 15.36
CA LEU A 283 13.27 2.20 15.32
C LEU A 283 14.46 2.49 16.23
N ASP A 284 14.53 1.94 17.45
CA ASP A 284 15.70 2.09 18.33
C ASP A 284 16.98 1.58 17.64
N ARG A 285 16.89 0.47 16.89
CA ARG A 285 18.03 -0.04 16.12
C ARG A 285 18.41 0.89 14.97
N ALA A 286 17.44 1.44 14.24
CA ALA A 286 17.69 2.43 13.21
C ALA A 286 18.32 3.71 13.78
N MET A 287 17.80 4.22 14.89
CA MET A 287 18.31 5.42 15.58
C MET A 287 19.71 5.23 16.18
N ARG A 288 20.11 4.00 16.52
CA ARG A 288 21.51 3.70 16.88
C ARG A 288 22.40 3.67 15.66
N PHE A 289 21.94 3.04 14.58
CA PHE A 289 22.69 2.97 13.33
C PHE A 289 22.89 4.36 12.70
N SER A 290 21.92 5.27 12.85
CA SER A 290 22.00 6.65 12.34
C SER A 290 23.13 7.47 12.99
N ARG A 291 23.57 7.12 14.21
CA ARG A 291 24.67 7.81 14.89
C ARG A 291 26.04 7.45 14.34
N SER A 292 26.22 6.20 13.93
CA SER A 292 27.41 5.68 13.26
C SER A 292 27.10 4.26 12.76
N PRO A 293 27.16 3.96 11.44
CA PRO A 293 27.76 4.75 10.37
C PRO A 293 26.89 5.88 9.78
N GLY A 294 25.59 5.91 10.09
CA GLY A 294 24.65 6.91 9.54
C GLY A 294 23.87 6.43 8.32
N PHE A 295 22.81 7.18 8.00
CA PHE A 295 21.98 6.99 6.80
C PHE A 295 22.14 8.15 5.82
N PRO A 296 21.91 7.93 4.51
CA PRO A 296 21.75 9.03 3.57
C PRO A 296 20.63 9.99 4.01
N PRO A 297 20.70 11.31 3.71
CA PRO A 297 19.76 12.29 4.22
C PRO A 297 18.28 11.98 3.97
N GLN A 298 17.94 11.43 2.80
CA GLN A 298 16.56 11.02 2.49
C GLN A 298 16.05 9.89 3.38
N ILE A 299 16.91 8.92 3.70
CA ILE A 299 16.56 7.79 4.57
C ILE A 299 16.48 8.26 6.02
N GLN A 300 17.35 9.18 6.44
CA GLN A 300 17.25 9.81 7.75
C GLN A 300 15.91 10.54 7.93
N ARG A 301 15.47 11.32 6.92
CA ARG A 301 14.14 11.95 6.94
C ARG A 301 13.02 10.94 7.11
N ALA A 302 13.13 9.75 6.50
CA ALA A 302 12.12 8.71 6.65
C ALA A 302 12.10 8.12 8.07
N ILE A 303 13.26 8.02 8.72
CA ILE A 303 13.39 7.56 10.11
C ILE A 303 12.82 8.60 11.07
N ASP A 304 13.13 9.89 10.89
CA ASP A 304 12.58 10.97 11.73
C ASP A 304 11.05 11.01 11.61
N ARG A 305 10.52 10.80 10.40
CA ARG A 305 9.08 10.69 10.14
C ARG A 305 8.46 9.43 10.76
N TRP A 306 9.21 8.32 10.81
CA TRP A 306 8.77 7.10 11.47
C TRP A 306 8.72 7.26 12.99
N GLU A 307 9.70 7.95 13.59
CA GLU A 307 9.67 8.33 15.01
C GLU A 307 8.44 9.16 15.35
N HIS A 308 8.15 10.21 14.57
CA HIS A 308 6.93 11.02 14.73
C HIS A 308 5.66 10.15 14.73
N LEU A 309 5.56 9.20 13.80
CA LEU A 309 4.42 8.28 13.71
C LEU A 309 4.32 7.39 14.96
N LEU A 310 5.42 6.79 15.42
CA LEU A 310 5.36 5.91 16.59
C LEU A 310 5.06 6.69 17.87
N THR A 311 5.59 7.90 18.03
CA THR A 311 5.24 8.81 19.14
C THR A 311 3.76 9.20 19.11
N GLY A 312 3.21 9.48 17.92
CA GLY A 312 1.78 9.77 17.77
C GLY A 312 0.90 8.56 18.14
N LEU A 313 1.24 7.38 17.63
CA LEU A 313 0.52 6.12 17.93
C LEU A 313 0.57 5.76 19.42
N GLU A 314 1.70 6.00 20.09
CA GLU A 314 1.85 5.76 21.53
C GLU A 314 0.95 6.66 22.38
N LYS A 315 0.79 7.93 21.95
CA LYS A 315 -0.04 8.90 22.68
C LYS A 315 -1.53 8.70 22.40
N ASP A 316 -1.92 8.75 21.13
CA ASP A 316 -3.27 8.53 20.63
C ASP A 316 -3.20 8.39 19.09
N PRO A 317 -3.50 7.20 18.53
CA PRO A 317 -3.49 6.96 17.09
C PRO A 317 -4.30 7.98 16.28
N LEU A 318 -5.39 8.52 16.84
CA LEU A 318 -6.29 9.45 16.13
C LEU A 318 -5.71 10.87 15.95
N THR A 319 -4.51 11.12 16.48
CA THR A 319 -3.76 12.37 16.28
C THR A 319 -3.01 12.44 14.96
N LEU A 320 -2.84 11.30 14.26
CA LEU A 320 -2.07 11.18 13.01
C LEU A 320 -2.95 11.33 11.75
N ASP A 321 -3.94 12.20 11.81
CA ASP A 321 -4.93 12.40 10.75
C ASP A 321 -4.44 13.26 9.58
N ARG A 322 -3.14 13.57 9.55
CA ARG A 322 -2.49 14.28 8.45
C ARG A 322 -1.44 13.42 7.74
N GLU A 323 -1.06 12.29 8.35
CA GLU A 323 -0.01 11.42 7.87
C GLU A 323 -0.54 10.02 7.48
N VAL A 324 -1.43 9.44 8.30
CA VAL A 324 -1.82 8.02 8.20
C VAL A 324 -3.21 7.87 7.57
N ASP A 325 -3.27 7.12 6.44
CA ASP A 325 -4.49 6.96 5.64
C ASP A 325 -5.68 6.38 6.43
N TRP A 326 -5.46 5.31 7.20
CA TRP A 326 -6.55 4.71 7.98
C TRP A 326 -7.09 5.66 9.06
N VAL A 327 -6.23 6.50 9.65
CA VAL A 327 -6.63 7.49 10.66
C VAL A 327 -7.45 8.61 10.01
N MET A 328 -6.96 9.18 8.91
CA MET A 328 -7.69 10.18 8.10
C MET A 328 -9.09 9.66 7.77
N LYS A 329 -9.14 8.46 7.20
CA LYS A 329 -10.39 7.85 6.76
C LYS A 329 -11.32 7.59 7.93
N TYR A 330 -10.83 7.00 9.02
CA TYR A 330 -11.62 6.72 10.21
C TYR A 330 -12.28 7.99 10.73
N LYS A 331 -11.52 9.08 10.89
CA LYS A 331 -12.05 10.36 11.38
C LYS A 331 -13.11 10.96 10.45
N VAL A 332 -12.97 10.81 9.14
CA VAL A 332 -13.99 11.29 8.22
C VAL A 332 -15.29 10.47 8.34
N LEU A 333 -15.18 9.14 8.41
CA LEU A 333 -16.33 8.27 8.59
C LEU A 333 -17.03 8.53 9.93
N ASP A 334 -16.27 8.59 11.02
CA ASP A 334 -16.76 8.85 12.37
C ASP A 334 -17.44 10.22 12.48
N ARG A 335 -16.80 11.28 11.96
CA ARG A 335 -17.37 12.62 11.93
C ARG A 335 -18.67 12.67 11.12
N TYR A 336 -18.72 12.00 9.97
CA TYR A 336 -19.93 11.94 9.15
C TYR A 336 -21.06 11.19 9.87
N GLY A 337 -20.75 10.05 10.50
CA GLY A 337 -21.69 9.27 11.31
C GLY A 337 -22.28 10.08 12.44
N THR A 338 -21.43 10.74 13.22
CA THR A 338 -21.84 11.58 14.34
C THR A 338 -22.67 12.79 13.87
N THR A 339 -22.22 13.50 12.83
CA THR A 339 -22.91 14.71 12.34
C THR A 339 -24.27 14.41 11.71
N ARG A 340 -24.40 13.27 11.02
CA ARG A 340 -25.63 12.87 10.33
C ARG A 340 -26.50 11.92 11.14
N ASN A 341 -26.06 11.53 12.34
CA ASN A 341 -26.69 10.53 13.20
C ASN A 341 -26.98 9.21 12.46
N VAL A 342 -25.95 8.66 11.81
CA VAL A 342 -26.04 7.42 11.03
C VAL A 342 -25.01 6.42 11.54
N PRO A 343 -25.37 5.13 11.67
CA PRO A 343 -24.44 4.12 12.15
C PRO A 343 -23.34 3.86 11.12
N MET A 344 -22.21 3.30 11.58
CA MET A 344 -21.10 2.90 10.70
C MET A 344 -21.52 1.85 9.65
N SER A 345 -22.60 1.11 9.90
CA SER A 345 -23.18 0.11 8.99
C SER A 345 -23.97 0.72 7.82
N ASP A 346 -24.22 2.03 7.82
CA ASP A 346 -24.97 2.69 6.76
C ASP A 346 -24.24 2.55 5.41
N PRO A 347 -24.94 2.22 4.30
CA PRO A 347 -24.31 2.07 2.98
C PRO A 347 -23.50 3.30 2.53
N ARG A 348 -23.83 4.50 3.03
CA ARG A 348 -23.07 5.72 2.75
C ARG A 348 -21.65 5.66 3.33
N MET A 349 -21.44 4.97 4.44
CA MET A 349 -20.11 4.78 5.02
C MET A 349 -19.22 3.92 4.13
N SER A 350 -19.78 2.84 3.56
CA SER A 350 -19.04 1.99 2.60
C SER A 350 -18.74 2.75 1.30
N MET A 351 -19.64 3.61 0.85
CA MET A 351 -19.39 4.50 -0.28
C MET A 351 -18.25 5.48 0.02
N MET A 352 -18.20 6.05 1.23
CA MET A 352 -17.14 6.97 1.64
C MET A 352 -15.78 6.27 1.82
N ASP A 353 -15.77 5.03 2.34
CA ASP A 353 -14.56 4.19 2.43
C ASP A 353 -13.93 3.99 1.05
N LEU A 354 -14.75 3.72 0.04
CA LEU A 354 -14.30 3.58 -1.35
C LEU A 354 -13.92 4.93 -1.98
N ALA A 355 -14.73 5.98 -1.79
CA ALA A 355 -14.51 7.31 -2.36
C ALA A 355 -13.26 8.01 -1.80
N TYR A 356 -12.78 7.61 -0.61
CA TYR A 356 -11.46 8.00 -0.10
C TYR A 356 -10.34 7.72 -1.11
N HIS A 357 -10.46 6.61 -1.84
CA HIS A 357 -9.45 6.09 -2.74
C HIS A 357 -9.64 6.48 -4.20
N ASP A 358 -10.65 7.28 -4.53
CA ASP A 358 -10.85 7.75 -5.90
C ASP A 358 -9.72 8.71 -6.30
N VAL A 359 -9.06 8.40 -7.41
CA VAL A 359 -7.91 9.17 -7.92
C VAL A 359 -8.31 10.49 -8.57
N ASP A 360 -9.60 10.73 -8.84
CA ASP A 360 -10.06 12.00 -9.38
C ASP A 360 -9.90 13.12 -8.35
N ARG A 361 -9.13 14.16 -8.68
CA ARG A 361 -8.83 15.25 -7.75
C ARG A 361 -10.04 16.11 -7.40
N ARG A 362 -11.09 16.14 -8.20
CA ARG A 362 -12.28 16.98 -7.98
C ARG A 362 -13.27 16.33 -7.02
N ARG A 363 -13.37 15.00 -7.01
CA ARG A 363 -14.36 14.27 -6.20
C ARG A 363 -13.78 13.28 -5.18
N GLY A 364 -12.55 12.81 -5.36
CA GLY A 364 -11.90 11.89 -4.44
C GLY A 364 -11.75 12.49 -3.05
N LEU A 365 -12.19 11.76 -2.04
CA LEU A 365 -12.30 12.30 -0.68
C LEU A 365 -10.93 12.59 -0.07
N TYR A 366 -9.88 11.81 -0.36
CA TYR A 366 -8.51 12.15 0.01
C TYR A 366 -8.09 13.53 -0.55
N TYR A 367 -8.27 13.76 -1.85
CA TYR A 367 -7.90 15.03 -2.50
C TYR A 367 -8.78 16.21 -2.07
N LEU A 368 -10.03 15.96 -1.66
CA LEU A 368 -10.87 16.96 -1.04
C LEU A 368 -10.37 17.38 0.35
N LEU A 369 -9.81 16.45 1.12
CA LEU A 369 -9.17 16.74 2.40
C LEU A 369 -7.86 17.50 2.19
N GLU A 370 -6.98 17.01 1.31
CA GLU A 370 -5.68 17.63 1.00
C GLU A 370 -5.83 19.12 0.64
N ARG A 371 -6.83 19.48 -0.17
CA ARG A 371 -7.11 20.89 -0.52
C ARG A 371 -7.46 21.79 0.67
N ARG A 372 -7.92 21.22 1.78
CA ARG A 372 -8.28 21.96 2.99
C ARG A 372 -7.10 22.12 3.95
N GLY A 373 -5.93 21.58 3.59
CA GLY A 373 -4.77 21.43 4.47
C GLY A 373 -5.01 20.35 5.51
#